data_AF-T0LEF6-F1
#
_entry.id   AF-T0LEF6-F1
#
_cell.length_a   1.000
_cell.length_b   1.000
_cell.length_c   1.000
_cell.angle_alpha   90.00
_cell.angle_beta   90.00
_cell.angle_gamma   90.00
#
_symmetry.space_group_name_H-M   'P 1'
#
loop_
_entity.id
_entity.type
_entity.pdbx_description
1 polymer ?
#
loop_
_entity_poly.entity_id
_entity_poly.type
_entity_poly.pdbx_seq_one_letter_code
_entity_poly.pdbx_strand_id
1 'polypeptide(L)'
;MPPKKAAAATPLAEADANRVTAPTSAANSAKPAPKSRKRKSDAVEASDDTPAPKKATTTKKKKDDDPLPDLSGIALPGDDDMSVPIYDSCQTVRTKINAHLRKPGVTKAAFLRACVKAAYGADSEHKIAGNLLANFLAKKGPTAGNTSSVFYAAYVFFEKLRIRDGKPKNKTREEMEARWGPEGFDREHDSSRGYFCAAGTAPVVDKYGRVSIVPTGGGRGRARGGWM
;
A
#
# COMPACT_ATOMS: atom_id res chain seq x y z
N MET A 1 37.19 42.82 -40.74
CA MET A 1 36.05 42.88 -39.78
C MET A 1 34.95 41.92 -40.26
N PRO A 2 34.13 41.36 -39.35
CA PRO A 2 33.33 40.16 -39.62
C PRO A 2 31.97 40.44 -40.27
N PRO A 3 31.27 39.39 -40.71
CA PRO A 3 30.00 39.08 -40.04
C PRO A 3 29.96 37.67 -39.41
N LYS A 4 29.22 37.57 -38.30
CA LYS A 4 29.00 36.34 -37.52
C LYS A 4 27.78 35.55 -38.04
N LYS A 5 27.83 34.22 -37.96
CA LYS A 5 26.83 33.30 -37.35
C LYS A 5 27.24 31.84 -37.69
N ALA A 6 27.70 31.05 -36.72
CA ALA A 6 26.90 30.31 -35.72
C ALA A 6 26.43 28.94 -36.28
N ALA A 7 27.17 27.88 -35.94
CA ALA A 7 26.85 26.49 -36.26
C ALA A 7 25.90 25.87 -35.22
N ALA A 8 25.22 24.79 -35.62
CA ALA A 8 24.18 24.14 -34.85
C ALA A 8 24.69 23.39 -33.60
N ALA A 9 23.85 23.35 -32.55
CA ALA A 9 23.94 22.39 -31.46
C ALA A 9 22.53 21.96 -31.05
N THR A 10 22.30 20.65 -31.04
CA THR A 10 21.09 19.99 -30.53
C THR A 10 20.95 20.20 -29.02
N PRO A 11 19.74 20.46 -28.49
CA PRO A 11 19.50 20.37 -27.05
C PRO A 11 19.48 18.91 -26.58
N LEU A 12 19.98 18.72 -25.37
CA LEU A 12 20.21 17.44 -24.71
C LEU A 12 18.90 16.86 -24.13
N ALA A 13 18.78 15.53 -24.10
CA ALA A 13 17.62 14.85 -23.51
C ALA A 13 17.50 15.11 -22.00
N GLU A 14 16.27 15.27 -21.51
CA GLU A 14 15.97 15.38 -20.08
C GLU A 14 16.23 14.04 -19.37
N ALA A 15 17.12 14.08 -18.37
CA ALA A 15 17.44 12.95 -17.51
C ALA A 15 16.88 13.15 -16.11
N ASP A 16 15.99 12.23 -15.73
CA ASP A 16 15.74 11.72 -14.37
C ASP A 16 15.77 12.72 -13.20
N ALA A 17 14.58 13.22 -12.85
CA ALA A 17 14.36 14.07 -11.69
C ALA A 17 13.97 13.28 -10.42
N ASN A 18 14.84 12.37 -9.94
CA ASN A 18 14.71 11.84 -8.57
C ASN A 18 16.03 11.72 -7.81
N ARG A 19 16.63 12.87 -7.48
CA ARG A 19 17.74 12.97 -6.53
C ARG A 19 17.42 13.94 -5.40
N VAL A 20 16.83 13.42 -4.31
CA VAL A 20 16.65 14.17 -3.07
C VAL A 20 18.02 14.50 -2.46
N THR A 21 18.41 15.76 -2.53
CA THR A 21 19.56 16.33 -1.82
C THR A 21 19.17 16.73 -0.41
N ALA A 22 19.87 16.20 0.59
CA ALA A 22 19.74 16.69 1.97
C ALA A 22 20.46 18.05 2.12
N PRO A 23 19.86 19.06 2.78
CA PRO A 23 20.49 20.36 2.98
C PRO A 23 21.54 20.33 4.10
N THR A 24 22.70 20.92 3.84
CA THR A 24 23.77 21.16 4.83
C THR A 24 24.10 22.64 4.96
N SER A 25 24.05 23.17 6.17
CA SER A 25 24.75 24.37 6.66
C SER A 25 24.71 24.31 8.20
N ALA A 26 25.73 23.92 8.97
CA ALA A 26 27.15 24.31 9.06
C ALA A 26 27.41 25.33 10.18
N ALA A 27 27.96 24.86 11.31
CA ALA A 27 28.76 25.63 12.28
C ALA A 27 29.70 24.68 13.05
N ASN A 28 30.95 25.10 13.29
CA ASN A 28 32.05 24.33 13.89
C ASN A 28 31.83 24.06 15.41
N SER A 29 32.47 23.08 16.07
CA SER A 29 33.95 22.98 16.23
C SER A 29 34.48 21.67 16.85
N ALA A 30 35.78 21.45 16.64
CA ALA A 30 36.73 20.60 17.41
C ALA A 30 36.76 19.06 17.20
N LYS A 31 37.99 18.53 17.20
CA LYS A 31 38.43 17.13 16.98
C LYS A 31 39.26 16.70 18.22
N PRO A 32 39.49 15.40 18.50
CA PRO A 32 40.54 14.63 17.81
C PRO A 32 40.15 13.16 17.48
N ALA A 33 41.07 12.42 16.85
CA ALA A 33 40.89 11.04 16.35
C ALA A 33 41.69 10.01 17.18
N PRO A 34 41.53 8.69 16.92
CA PRO A 34 42.44 8.00 16.00
C PRO A 34 41.69 7.13 14.95
N LYS A 35 42.06 7.09 13.67
CA LYS A 35 43.26 6.51 13.00
C LYS A 35 43.35 4.97 13.06
N SER A 36 43.54 4.39 11.87
CA SER A 36 43.51 2.96 11.55
C SER A 36 44.86 2.26 11.68
N ARG A 37 44.86 0.92 11.68
CA ARG A 37 45.59 0.11 10.66
C ARG A 37 45.31 -1.40 10.75
N LYS A 38 45.77 -2.11 9.72
CA LYS A 38 45.46 -3.49 9.31
C LYS A 38 46.77 -4.29 9.29
N ARG A 39 46.78 -5.56 9.77
CA ARG A 39 47.49 -6.73 9.16
C ARG A 39 47.43 -8.00 10.03
N LYS A 40 47.91 -9.11 9.45
CA LYS A 40 47.70 -10.54 9.79
C LYS A 40 49.05 -11.23 10.06
N SER A 41 49.08 -12.12 11.06
CA SER A 41 50.02 -13.26 11.28
C SER A 41 49.66 -13.90 12.65
N ASP A 42 49.20 -15.15 12.76
CA ASP A 42 49.89 -16.46 12.62
C ASP A 42 50.67 -16.94 13.87
N ALA A 43 50.11 -17.99 14.51
CA ALA A 43 50.77 -19.10 15.23
C ALA A 43 49.64 -20.06 15.74
N VAL A 44 49.33 -21.22 15.13
CA VAL A 44 49.83 -22.60 15.40
C VAL A 44 50.00 -22.96 16.89
N GLU A 45 49.50 -24.07 17.47
CA GLU A 45 48.76 -25.29 17.00
C GLU A 45 47.49 -25.53 17.89
N ALA A 46 46.71 -26.65 17.93
CA ALA A 46 46.83 -28.00 17.35
C ALA A 46 45.48 -28.76 17.14
N SER A 47 45.47 -29.59 16.09
CA SER A 47 45.00 -30.99 15.93
C SER A 47 43.88 -31.62 16.79
N ASP A 48 42.75 -32.00 16.15
CA ASP A 48 42.38 -33.41 15.85
C ASP A 48 41.32 -33.49 14.72
N ASP A 49 40.97 -34.70 14.24
CA ASP A 49 40.43 -34.98 12.89
C ASP A 49 38.96 -35.44 12.87
N THR A 50 38.16 -34.97 11.90
CA THR A 50 37.02 -35.74 11.35
C THR A 50 36.47 -35.16 10.03
N PRO A 51 36.34 -35.96 8.94
CA PRO A 51 35.82 -35.47 7.66
C PRO A 51 34.35 -35.83 7.37
N ALA A 52 33.63 -34.87 6.75
CA ALA A 52 32.36 -35.06 5.99
C ALA A 52 31.08 -35.36 6.83
N PRO A 53 29.83 -35.06 6.34
CA PRO A 53 29.45 -34.93 4.94
C PRO A 53 28.70 -33.65 4.51
N LYS A 54 28.68 -33.49 3.18
CA LYS A 54 28.05 -32.40 2.42
C LYS A 54 26.54 -32.38 2.65
N LYS A 55 25.99 -31.26 3.14
CA LYS A 55 24.54 -31.11 3.29
C LYS A 55 23.88 -31.02 1.91
N ALA A 56 23.02 -31.99 1.61
CA ALA A 56 22.45 -32.19 0.29
C ALA A 56 21.65 -30.97 -0.21
N THR A 57 21.81 -30.68 -1.51
CA THR A 57 21.00 -29.74 -2.27
C THR A 57 19.52 -30.07 -2.08
N THR A 58 18.75 -29.16 -1.49
CA THR A 58 17.29 -29.34 -1.39
C THR A 58 16.69 -29.34 -2.78
N THR A 59 16.04 -30.45 -3.12
CA THR A 59 15.35 -30.64 -4.40
C THR A 59 14.32 -29.54 -4.61
N LYS A 60 14.32 -28.97 -5.82
CA LYS A 60 13.29 -28.01 -6.24
C LYS A 60 11.92 -28.68 -6.13
N LYS A 61 11.12 -28.30 -5.13
CA LYS A 61 9.67 -28.57 -5.18
C LYS A 61 9.14 -27.93 -6.46
N LYS A 62 8.34 -28.70 -7.21
CA LYS A 62 7.54 -28.15 -8.32
C LYS A 62 6.73 -26.97 -7.77
N LYS A 63 6.70 -25.88 -8.52
CA LYS A 63 5.75 -24.80 -8.27
C LYS A 63 4.34 -25.26 -8.71
N ASP A 64 3.37 -24.39 -8.47
CA ASP A 64 2.07 -24.39 -9.14
C ASP A 64 0.99 -25.33 -8.56
N ASP A 65 1.00 -25.49 -7.23
CA ASP A 65 -0.24 -25.59 -6.44
C ASP A 65 -0.22 -24.45 -5.40
N ASP A 66 -0.76 -23.29 -5.77
CA ASP A 66 -1.02 -22.23 -4.78
C ASP A 66 -2.24 -22.64 -3.93
N PRO A 67 -2.18 -22.56 -2.59
CA PRO A 67 -3.28 -23.00 -1.72
C PRO A 67 -4.48 -22.05 -1.70
N LEU A 68 -4.53 -21.08 -2.62
CA LEU A 68 -5.64 -20.16 -2.81
C LEU A 68 -6.40 -20.53 -4.09
N PRO A 69 -7.73 -20.39 -4.09
CA PRO A 69 -8.53 -20.76 -5.24
C PRO A 69 -8.20 -19.89 -6.46
N ASP A 70 -8.22 -20.52 -7.63
CA ASP A 70 -8.14 -19.77 -8.88
C ASP A 70 -9.43 -18.97 -9.10
N LEU A 71 -9.26 -17.69 -9.44
CA LEU A 71 -10.33 -16.72 -9.71
C LEU A 71 -10.22 -16.13 -11.13
N SER A 72 -9.28 -16.62 -11.94
CA SER A 72 -9.02 -16.14 -13.30
C SER A 72 -10.23 -16.23 -14.25
N GLY A 73 -11.07 -17.25 -14.10
CA GLY A 73 -12.28 -17.44 -14.92
C GLY A 73 -13.48 -16.55 -14.54
N ILE A 74 -13.32 -15.59 -13.61
CA ILE A 74 -14.41 -14.69 -13.20
C ILE A 74 -14.03 -13.26 -13.59
N ALA A 75 -14.73 -12.72 -14.58
CA ALA A 75 -14.63 -11.31 -14.97
C ALA A 75 -15.52 -10.42 -14.08
N LEU A 76 -15.11 -9.17 -13.88
CA LEU A 76 -15.93 -8.10 -13.31
C LEU A 76 -16.12 -7.00 -14.38
N PRO A 77 -17.20 -6.20 -14.31
CA PRO A 77 -17.28 -4.97 -15.10
C PRO A 77 -16.13 -4.02 -14.73
N GLY A 78 -15.32 -3.62 -15.71
CA GLY A 78 -14.15 -2.75 -15.52
C GLY A 78 -12.86 -3.47 -15.11
N ASP A 79 -12.81 -4.80 -15.19
CA ASP A 79 -11.62 -5.60 -14.85
C ASP A 79 -10.46 -5.36 -15.85
N ASP A 80 -10.79 -5.20 -17.14
CA ASP A 80 -9.83 -4.97 -18.23
C ASP A 80 -9.10 -3.60 -18.11
N ASP A 81 -9.85 -2.55 -17.77
CA ASP A 81 -9.35 -1.16 -17.68
C ASP A 81 -8.92 -0.76 -16.25
N MET A 82 -8.82 -1.72 -15.31
CA MET A 82 -8.51 -1.47 -13.89
C MET A 82 -9.50 -0.53 -13.17
N SER A 83 -10.70 -0.39 -13.73
CA SER A 83 -11.73 0.59 -13.40
C SER A 83 -12.83 0.05 -12.50
N VAL A 84 -12.73 -1.21 -12.02
CA VAL A 84 -13.72 -1.85 -11.13
C VAL A 84 -14.05 -0.93 -9.94
N PRO A 85 -15.31 -0.49 -9.77
CA PRO A 85 -15.70 0.38 -8.67
C PRO A 85 -15.67 -0.35 -7.32
N ILE A 86 -15.07 0.29 -6.33
CA ILE A 86 -14.87 -0.26 -4.98
C ILE A 86 -16.02 0.15 -4.06
N TYR A 87 -16.56 -0.79 -3.30
CA TYR A 87 -17.66 -0.53 -2.36
C TYR A 87 -17.41 -1.15 -0.97
N ASP A 88 -16.15 -1.29 -0.59
CA ASP A 88 -15.71 -1.53 0.79
C ASP A 88 -14.86 -0.36 1.26
N SER A 89 -14.95 0.02 2.53
CA SER A 89 -13.95 0.92 3.14
C SER A 89 -12.60 0.21 3.29
N CYS A 90 -11.50 0.96 3.40
CA CYS A 90 -10.19 0.40 3.71
C CYS A 90 -10.20 -0.40 5.02
N GLN A 91 -10.97 0.02 6.02
CA GLN A 91 -11.14 -0.73 7.28
C GLN A 91 -11.84 -2.08 7.08
N THR A 92 -12.84 -2.13 6.20
CA THR A 92 -13.52 -3.37 5.82
C THR A 92 -12.57 -4.32 5.08
N VAL A 93 -11.80 -3.81 4.11
CA VAL A 93 -10.80 -4.60 3.38
C VAL A 93 -9.70 -5.13 4.31
N ARG A 94 -9.15 -4.32 5.22
CA ARG A 94 -8.18 -4.79 6.23
C ARG A 94 -8.76 -5.93 7.08
N THR A 95 -10.04 -5.85 7.46
CA THR A 95 -10.72 -6.91 8.21
C THR A 95 -10.85 -8.19 7.38
N LYS A 96 -11.24 -8.10 6.10
CA LYS A 96 -11.31 -9.24 5.17
C LYS A 96 -9.94 -9.90 4.96
N ILE A 97 -8.88 -9.11 4.75
CA ILE A 97 -7.50 -9.60 4.63
C ILE A 97 -7.08 -10.35 5.90
N ASN A 98 -7.24 -9.74 7.07
CA ASN A 98 -6.85 -10.37 8.34
C ASN A 98 -7.63 -11.66 8.64
N ALA A 99 -8.93 -11.71 8.29
CA ALA A 99 -9.72 -12.94 8.39
C ALA A 99 -9.25 -14.03 7.40
N HIS A 100 -8.84 -13.64 6.19
CA HIS A 100 -8.34 -14.56 5.18
C HIS A 100 -6.94 -15.12 5.54
N LEU A 101 -6.03 -14.29 6.05
CA LEU A 101 -4.69 -14.68 6.51
C LEU A 101 -4.68 -15.54 7.79
N ARG A 102 -5.80 -15.61 8.51
CA ARG A 102 -5.97 -16.53 9.66
C ARG A 102 -6.31 -17.96 9.25
N LYS A 103 -6.63 -18.21 7.98
CA LYS A 103 -6.90 -19.57 7.48
C LYS A 103 -5.60 -20.38 7.43
N PRO A 104 -5.63 -21.68 7.78
CA PRO A 104 -4.44 -22.53 7.69
C PRO A 104 -3.93 -22.60 6.25
N GLY A 105 -2.61 -22.62 6.07
CA GLY A 105 -1.94 -22.69 4.77
C GLY A 105 -1.85 -21.39 3.97
N VAL A 106 -2.59 -20.32 4.34
CA VAL A 106 -2.56 -19.05 3.61
C VAL A 106 -1.38 -18.19 4.05
N THR A 107 -0.42 -17.96 3.15
CA THR A 107 0.70 -17.03 3.39
C THR A 107 0.41 -15.66 2.77
N LYS A 108 0.99 -14.59 3.34
CA LYS A 108 0.91 -13.23 2.76
C LYS A 108 1.40 -13.17 1.32
N ALA A 109 2.46 -13.92 0.98
CA ALA A 109 3.03 -13.96 -0.35
C ALA A 109 2.16 -14.73 -1.37
N ALA A 110 1.46 -15.78 -0.94
CA ALA A 110 0.48 -16.46 -1.79
C ALA A 110 -0.78 -15.60 -1.97
N PHE A 111 -1.28 -14.97 -0.90
CA PHE A 111 -2.40 -14.02 -0.98
C PHE A 111 -2.14 -12.86 -1.95
N LEU A 112 -0.94 -12.25 -1.92
CA LEU A 112 -0.59 -11.17 -2.85
C LEU A 112 -0.52 -11.63 -4.30
N ARG A 113 0.03 -12.82 -4.58
CA ARG A 113 0.06 -13.39 -5.94
C ARG A 113 -1.36 -13.69 -6.45
N ALA A 114 -2.23 -14.24 -5.60
CA ALA A 114 -3.63 -14.46 -5.92
C ALA A 114 -4.40 -13.14 -6.16
N CYS A 115 -4.13 -12.09 -5.38
CA CYS A 115 -4.71 -10.76 -5.60
C CYS A 115 -4.24 -10.17 -6.94
N VAL A 116 -2.95 -10.30 -7.28
CA VAL A 116 -2.42 -9.83 -8.57
C VAL A 116 -3.10 -10.57 -9.73
N LYS A 117 -3.08 -11.90 -9.72
CA LYS A 117 -3.71 -12.73 -10.77
C LYS A 117 -5.20 -12.42 -10.92
N ALA A 118 -5.89 -12.19 -9.79
CA ALA A 118 -7.32 -11.88 -9.79
C ALA A 118 -7.64 -10.46 -10.27
N ALA A 119 -6.76 -9.48 -10.05
CA ALA A 119 -7.05 -8.06 -10.29
C ALA A 119 -6.47 -7.49 -11.58
N TYR A 120 -5.36 -8.06 -12.09
CA TYR A 120 -4.64 -7.57 -13.28
C TYR A 120 -4.51 -8.65 -14.37
N GLY A 121 -5.02 -9.86 -14.14
CA GLY A 121 -4.80 -11.01 -15.03
C GLY A 121 -3.45 -11.70 -14.83
N ALA A 122 -3.31 -12.90 -15.41
CA ALA A 122 -2.14 -13.77 -15.23
C ALA A 122 -0.88 -13.29 -15.96
N ASP A 123 -1.04 -12.66 -17.12
CA ASP A 123 0.05 -12.22 -18.00
C ASP A 123 0.56 -10.80 -17.67
N SER A 124 0.00 -10.17 -16.63
CA SER A 124 0.39 -8.82 -16.23
C SER A 124 1.74 -8.76 -15.55
N GLU A 125 2.49 -7.68 -15.79
CA GLU A 125 3.75 -7.44 -15.08
C GLU A 125 3.56 -6.90 -13.64
N HIS A 126 2.32 -6.57 -13.27
CA HIS A 126 1.98 -5.94 -12.01
C HIS A 126 2.41 -6.77 -10.80
N LYS A 127 3.17 -6.16 -9.88
CA LYS A 127 3.70 -6.81 -8.67
C LYS A 127 3.40 -5.94 -7.46
N ILE A 128 2.78 -6.53 -6.44
CA ILE A 128 2.52 -5.86 -5.16
C ILE A 128 3.58 -6.29 -4.15
N ALA A 129 4.38 -5.33 -3.66
CA ALA A 129 5.41 -5.58 -2.68
C ALA A 129 4.83 -5.93 -1.30
N GLY A 130 5.46 -6.89 -0.59
CA GLY A 130 5.03 -7.33 0.74
C GLY A 130 4.99 -6.21 1.79
N ASN A 131 5.88 -5.22 1.69
CA ASN A 131 5.90 -4.05 2.57
C ASN A 131 4.66 -3.17 2.38
N LEU A 132 4.10 -3.11 1.17
CA LEU A 132 2.90 -2.31 0.89
C LEU A 132 1.68 -2.90 1.59
N LEU A 133 1.58 -4.24 1.63
CA LEU A 133 0.57 -4.94 2.44
C LEU A 133 0.74 -4.69 3.94
N ALA A 134 1.97 -4.74 4.45
CA ALA A 134 2.25 -4.46 5.86
C ALA A 134 1.83 -3.03 6.25
N ASN A 135 2.18 -2.05 5.42
CA ASN A 135 1.80 -0.64 5.60
C ASN A 135 0.28 -0.44 5.53
N PHE A 136 -0.40 -1.08 4.56
CA PHE A 136 -1.86 -1.00 4.45
C PHE A 136 -2.59 -1.59 5.67
N LEU A 137 -2.09 -2.71 6.22
CA LEU A 137 -2.65 -3.34 7.41
C LEU A 137 -2.35 -2.57 8.71
N ALA A 138 -1.29 -1.76 8.75
CA ALA A 138 -0.95 -0.91 9.89
C ALA A 138 -1.79 0.39 9.95
N LYS A 139 -2.28 0.89 8.80
CA LYS A 139 -3.18 2.06 8.73
C LYS A 139 -4.53 1.78 9.44
N LYS A 140 -5.17 2.85 9.92
CA LYS A 140 -6.47 2.81 10.64
C LYS A 140 -7.48 3.76 10.00
N GLY A 141 -8.77 3.51 10.21
CA GLY A 141 -9.85 4.36 9.69
C GLY A 141 -10.31 3.97 8.27
N PRO A 142 -11.43 4.56 7.80
CA PRO A 142 -12.14 4.09 6.62
C PRO A 142 -11.46 4.42 5.28
N THR A 143 -10.74 5.54 5.18
CA THR A 143 -10.08 6.00 3.95
C THR A 143 -8.59 5.70 3.85
N ALA A 144 -7.89 5.52 4.97
CA ALA A 144 -6.43 5.56 4.98
C ALA A 144 -5.79 4.44 4.13
N GLY A 145 -5.12 4.81 3.03
CA GLY A 145 -4.49 3.86 2.11
C GLY A 145 -5.40 3.35 0.97
N ASN A 146 -6.48 4.06 0.69
CA ASN A 146 -7.33 3.91 -0.51
C ASN A 146 -6.55 4.03 -1.84
N THR A 147 -5.51 4.86 -1.87
CA THR A 147 -4.60 5.01 -3.02
C THR A 147 -3.65 3.81 -3.24
N SER A 148 -3.67 2.80 -2.35
CA SER A 148 -2.78 1.64 -2.46
C SER A 148 -3.28 0.61 -3.46
N SER A 149 -2.39 0.08 -4.31
CA SER A 149 -2.69 -1.09 -5.16
C SER A 149 -3.15 -2.32 -4.37
N VAL A 150 -2.74 -2.44 -3.10
CA VAL A 150 -3.23 -3.49 -2.18
C VAL A 150 -4.74 -3.38 -1.97
N PHE A 151 -5.28 -2.16 -1.84
CA PHE A 151 -6.69 -1.94 -1.56
C PHE A 151 -7.56 -2.39 -2.73
N TYR A 152 -7.24 -1.92 -3.94
CA TYR A 152 -7.91 -2.34 -5.17
C TYR A 152 -7.80 -3.85 -5.40
N ALA A 153 -6.58 -4.40 -5.41
CA ALA A 153 -6.38 -5.80 -5.77
C ALA A 153 -6.99 -6.77 -4.74
N ALA A 154 -6.94 -6.45 -3.45
CA ALA A 154 -7.60 -7.24 -2.42
C ALA A 154 -9.13 -7.14 -2.52
N TYR A 155 -9.68 -5.96 -2.86
CA TYR A 155 -11.11 -5.80 -3.09
C TYR A 155 -11.59 -6.65 -4.27
N VAL A 156 -10.94 -6.57 -5.44
CA VAL A 156 -11.28 -7.39 -6.62
C VAL A 156 -11.18 -8.88 -6.31
N PHE A 157 -10.13 -9.31 -5.60
CA PHE A 157 -10.00 -10.68 -5.13
C PHE A 157 -11.20 -11.13 -4.27
N PHE A 158 -11.62 -10.34 -3.29
CA PHE A 158 -12.77 -10.70 -2.44
C PHE A 158 -14.12 -10.62 -3.17
N GLU A 159 -14.25 -9.75 -4.17
CA GLU A 159 -15.45 -9.65 -5.00
C GLU A 159 -15.59 -10.87 -5.92
N LYS A 160 -14.51 -11.26 -6.62
CA LYS A 160 -14.48 -12.50 -7.43
C LYS A 160 -14.69 -13.74 -6.55
N LEU A 161 -14.10 -13.78 -5.35
CA LEU A 161 -14.33 -14.85 -4.37
C LEU A 161 -15.81 -14.91 -3.91
N ARG A 162 -16.49 -13.76 -3.75
CA ARG A 162 -17.93 -13.70 -3.42
C ARG A 162 -18.77 -14.30 -4.54
N ILE A 163 -18.50 -13.94 -5.79
CA ILE A 163 -19.21 -14.44 -6.98
C ILE A 163 -19.00 -15.96 -7.11
N ARG A 164 -17.76 -16.44 -7.01
CA ARG A 164 -17.42 -17.87 -7.03
C ARG A 164 -18.18 -18.66 -5.96
N ASP A 165 -18.26 -18.11 -4.76
CA ASP A 165 -18.93 -18.74 -3.62
C ASP A 165 -20.47 -18.61 -3.67
N GLY A 166 -21.03 -18.00 -4.72
CA GLY A 166 -22.48 -17.77 -4.87
C GLY A 166 -23.09 -16.84 -3.81
N LYS A 167 -22.28 -16.05 -3.11
CA LYS A 167 -22.73 -15.27 -1.94
C LYS A 167 -23.44 -13.98 -2.36
N PRO A 168 -24.58 -13.64 -1.74
CA PRO A 168 -25.26 -12.37 -2.03
C PRO A 168 -24.40 -11.17 -1.61
N LYS A 169 -24.79 -9.97 -2.08
CA LYS A 169 -24.26 -8.72 -1.52
C LYS A 169 -24.61 -8.66 -0.02
N ASN A 170 -23.74 -8.05 0.78
CA ASN A 170 -23.99 -7.82 2.20
C ASN A 170 -24.60 -6.42 2.39
N LYS A 171 -25.33 -6.16 3.48
CA LYS A 171 -25.94 -4.85 3.78
C LYS A 171 -24.94 -3.70 3.68
N THR A 172 -23.71 -3.89 4.16
CA THR A 172 -22.64 -2.88 4.05
C THR A 172 -22.28 -2.52 2.60
N ARG A 173 -22.43 -3.46 1.65
CA ARG A 173 -22.23 -3.20 0.22
C ARG A 173 -23.37 -2.33 -0.34
N GLU A 174 -24.62 -2.67 0.00
CA GLU A 174 -25.80 -1.89 -0.41
C GLU A 174 -25.74 -0.47 0.15
N GLU A 175 -25.37 -0.31 1.43
CA GLU A 175 -25.12 0.99 2.08
C GLU A 175 -24.01 1.79 1.37
N MET A 176 -22.93 1.14 0.94
CA MET A 176 -21.82 1.80 0.24
C MET A 176 -22.20 2.19 -1.20
N GLU A 177 -22.92 1.33 -1.93
CA GLU A 177 -23.49 1.64 -3.25
C GLU A 177 -24.43 2.85 -3.18
N ALA A 178 -25.31 2.90 -2.18
CA ALA A 178 -26.21 4.04 -1.95
C ALA A 178 -25.50 5.34 -1.53
N ARG A 179 -24.28 5.26 -0.96
CA ARG A 179 -23.52 6.42 -0.44
C ARG A 179 -22.51 6.99 -1.42
N TRP A 180 -21.94 6.15 -2.28
CA TRP A 180 -20.89 6.50 -3.24
C TRP A 180 -21.37 6.51 -4.70
N GLY A 181 -22.54 5.93 -5.01
CA GLY A 181 -23.07 5.92 -6.38
C GLY A 181 -22.24 5.07 -7.34
N PRO A 182 -22.32 5.28 -8.66
CA PRO A 182 -21.71 4.40 -9.66
C PRO A 182 -20.17 4.42 -9.67
N GLU A 183 -19.56 5.53 -9.25
CA GLU A 183 -18.09 5.72 -9.22
C GLU A 183 -17.41 4.86 -8.15
N GLY A 184 -18.13 4.55 -7.06
CA GLY A 184 -17.59 3.84 -5.91
C GLY A 184 -16.67 4.71 -5.03
N PHE A 185 -15.88 4.04 -4.19
CA PHE A 185 -15.04 4.66 -3.17
C PHE A 185 -13.83 5.39 -3.77
N ASP A 186 -13.56 6.61 -3.31
CA ASP A 186 -12.41 7.43 -3.74
C ASP A 186 -11.08 6.66 -3.63
N ARG A 187 -10.40 6.51 -4.77
CA ARG A 187 -9.09 5.85 -4.91
C ARG A 187 -7.93 6.82 -5.14
N GLU A 188 -8.20 8.11 -5.29
CA GLU A 188 -7.23 9.12 -5.75
C GLU A 188 -6.72 9.98 -4.59
N HIS A 189 -7.58 10.33 -3.63
CA HIS A 189 -7.23 11.24 -2.53
C HIS A 189 -6.98 10.47 -1.23
N ASP A 190 -5.72 10.32 -0.79
CA ASP A 190 -5.44 9.74 0.54
C ASP A 190 -5.93 10.67 1.66
N SER A 191 -6.16 10.04 2.82
CA SER A 191 -6.48 10.63 4.12
C SER A 191 -5.58 11.77 4.61
N SER A 192 -4.44 12.04 3.94
CA SER A 192 -3.55 13.18 4.19
C SER A 192 -3.98 14.49 3.50
N ARG A 193 -5.00 14.45 2.63
CA ARG A 193 -5.54 15.65 1.96
C ARG A 193 -6.10 16.65 2.97
N GLY A 194 -5.68 17.92 2.85
CA GLY A 194 -6.26 19.03 3.60
C GLY A 194 -7.61 19.48 3.05
N TYR A 195 -8.50 19.96 3.93
CA TYR A 195 -9.82 20.49 3.58
C TYR A 195 -9.90 21.97 3.97
N PHE A 196 -10.19 22.84 2.99
CA PHE A 196 -10.57 24.22 3.28
C PHE A 196 -11.99 24.25 3.85
N CYS A 197 -12.13 24.78 5.07
CA CYS A 197 -13.40 24.85 5.79
C CYS A 197 -13.64 26.30 6.24
N ALA A 198 -14.91 26.72 6.27
CA ALA A 198 -15.27 28.03 6.81
C ALA A 198 -15.03 28.09 8.33
N ALA A 199 -14.77 29.29 8.86
CA ALA A 199 -14.64 29.50 10.29
C ALA A 199 -15.91 28.99 11.03
N GLY A 200 -15.73 28.20 12.08
CA GLY A 200 -16.85 27.53 12.77
C GLY A 200 -17.35 26.25 12.10
N THR A 201 -16.60 25.66 11.16
CA THR A 201 -16.87 24.33 10.59
C THR A 201 -15.62 23.44 10.58
N ALA A 202 -15.82 22.11 10.57
CA ALA A 202 -14.73 21.13 10.45
C ALA A 202 -15.12 19.94 9.57
N PRO A 203 -14.14 19.29 8.91
CA PRO A 203 -14.37 18.08 8.14
C PRO A 203 -14.47 16.88 9.09
N VAL A 204 -15.56 16.12 8.98
CA VAL A 204 -15.78 14.85 9.69
C VAL A 204 -15.94 13.73 8.66
N VAL A 205 -15.16 12.67 8.84
CA VAL A 205 -15.20 11.45 8.02
C VAL A 205 -16.19 10.47 8.65
N ASP A 206 -17.19 10.02 7.90
CA ASP A 206 -18.15 9.03 8.37
C ASP A 206 -17.60 7.58 8.33
N LYS A 207 -18.37 6.61 8.84
CA LYS A 207 -17.99 5.19 8.83
C LYS A 207 -17.80 4.60 7.42
N TYR A 208 -18.34 5.26 6.39
CA TYR A 208 -18.25 4.88 4.97
C TYR A 208 -17.12 5.64 4.24
N GLY A 209 -16.30 6.42 4.95
CA GLY A 209 -15.18 7.18 4.40
C GLY A 209 -15.56 8.49 3.72
N ARG A 210 -16.84 8.88 3.70
CA ARG A 210 -17.29 10.12 3.08
C ARG A 210 -17.02 11.29 4.02
N VAL A 211 -16.45 12.37 3.48
CA VAL A 211 -16.17 13.58 4.25
C VAL A 211 -17.36 14.53 4.17
N SER A 212 -17.75 15.07 5.31
CA SER A 212 -18.79 16.08 5.45
C SER A 212 -18.25 17.27 6.26
N ILE A 213 -18.53 18.49 5.83
CA ILE A 213 -18.19 19.70 6.58
C ILE A 213 -19.37 19.99 7.51
N VAL A 214 -19.14 19.92 8.83
CA VAL A 214 -20.17 20.13 9.86
C VAL A 214 -19.80 21.34 10.73
N PRO A 215 -20.79 22.06 11.31
CA PRO A 215 -20.50 23.14 12.25
C PRO A 215 -19.74 22.63 13.48
N THR A 216 -18.60 23.25 13.80
CA THR A 216 -17.93 23.06 15.09
C THR A 216 -18.69 23.85 16.13
N GLY A 217 -19.63 23.17 16.81
CA GLY A 217 -20.67 23.78 17.66
C GLY A 217 -20.21 24.91 18.59
N GLY A 218 -20.27 26.15 18.11
CA GLY A 218 -20.10 27.37 18.88
C GLY A 218 -21.39 27.67 19.63
N GLY A 219 -21.60 27.03 20.78
CA GLY A 219 -22.90 27.15 21.46
C GLY A 219 -23.16 26.22 22.62
N ARG A 220 -22.19 25.97 23.52
CA ARG A 220 -22.56 25.62 24.90
C ARG A 220 -23.05 26.89 25.60
N GLY A 221 -24.25 27.33 25.22
CA GLY A 221 -25.07 28.19 26.04
C GLY A 221 -25.29 27.48 27.36
N ARG A 222 -24.47 27.82 28.35
CA ARG A 222 -24.60 27.33 29.72
C ARG A 222 -25.87 27.97 30.26
N ALA A 223 -27.00 27.31 30.01
CA ALA A 223 -28.27 27.67 30.60
C ALA A 223 -28.05 27.76 32.11
N ARG A 224 -28.03 28.98 32.63
CA ARG A 224 -28.04 29.24 34.07
C ARG A 224 -29.47 28.95 34.52
N GLY A 225 -29.79 27.66 34.62
CA GLY A 225 -30.99 27.22 35.31
C GLY A 225 -30.86 27.67 36.75
N GLY A 226 -31.55 28.76 37.09
CA GLY A 226 -31.63 29.24 38.46
C GLY A 226 -32.24 28.14 39.31
N TRP A 227 -31.56 27.81 40.40
CA TRP A 227 -32.08 27.01 41.49
C TRP A 227 -31.93 27.83 42.75
N MET A 228 -33.07 28.06 43.40
CA MET A 228 -33.27 28.82 44.65
C MET A 228 -33.08 30.34 44.54
#